data_AF-A0AAN7Q066-F1
#
_entry.id   AF-A0AAN7Q066-F1
#
_cell.length_a   1.000
_cell.length_b   1.000
_cell.length_c   1.000
_cell.angle_alpha   90.00
_cell.angle_beta   90.00
_cell.angle_gamma   90.00
#
_symmetry.space_group_name_H-M   'P 1'
#
loop_
_entity.id
_entity.type
_entity.pdbx_description
1 polymer ?
#
loop_
_entity_poly.entity_id
_entity_poly.type
_entity_poly.pdbx_seq_one_letter_code
_entity_poly.pdbx_strand_id
1 'polypeptide(L)'
;MAAIQPLSMDGNVAENWRTWIGRFKVYLKATELDKKPEDLQCAQLLHLIGEHCYKIYTTFKLLEDEQNKLEPLIEKFEKHFLPQENTTYERYKFFMLKQGTSSIEQYITNLKNQSSKCKFENLTEDLIKTAIICGINSTELREKLLQNDNAKLNEIANMCTIFENSKQQSRTMENVAEKTSDDINIVN
;
A
#
# COMPACT_ATOMS: atom_id res chain seq x y z
N MET A 1 22.79 -11.70 -9.64
CA MET A 1 21.83 -11.53 -8.52
C MET A 1 21.08 -10.22 -8.76
N ALA A 2 19.75 -10.20 -8.65
CA ALA A 2 18.98 -8.97 -8.84
C ALA A 2 19.34 -7.97 -7.72
N ALA A 3 19.99 -6.87 -8.09
CA ALA A 3 20.34 -5.81 -7.16
C ALA A 3 19.08 -5.04 -6.72
N ILE A 4 19.06 -4.56 -5.48
CA ILE A 4 18.02 -3.65 -5.01
C ILE A 4 18.12 -2.37 -5.84
N GLN A 5 16.98 -1.85 -6.28
CA GLN A 5 16.95 -0.56 -6.98
C GLN A 5 17.31 0.57 -6.00
N PRO A 6 18.00 1.63 -6.44
CA PRO A 6 18.32 2.78 -5.60
C PRO A 6 17.08 3.40 -4.95
N LEU A 7 17.27 4.14 -3.84
CA LEU A 7 16.17 4.84 -3.20
C LEU A 7 15.60 5.91 -4.15
N SER A 8 14.28 5.90 -4.34
CA SER A 8 13.60 6.96 -5.08
C SER A 8 13.42 8.21 -4.21
N MET A 9 13.84 9.36 -4.74
CA MET A 9 13.66 10.67 -4.11
C MET A 9 12.38 11.39 -4.55
N ASP A 10 11.57 10.76 -5.39
CA ASP A 10 10.33 11.33 -5.91
C ASP A 10 9.12 10.98 -5.03
N GLY A 11 8.19 11.94 -4.88
CA GLY A 11 6.95 11.72 -4.13
C GLY A 11 7.17 11.66 -2.62
N ASN A 12 6.66 10.61 -1.97
CA ASN A 12 6.77 10.45 -0.51
C ASN A 12 8.10 9.77 -0.15
N VAL A 13 9.15 10.58 0.01
CA VAL A 13 10.52 10.12 0.31
C VAL A 13 10.59 9.30 1.59
N ALA A 14 9.80 9.66 2.62
CA ALA A 14 9.76 8.92 3.87
C ALA A 14 9.25 7.48 3.68
N GLU A 15 8.21 7.30 2.87
CA GLU A 15 7.67 5.96 2.56
C GLU A 15 8.59 5.17 1.63
N ASN A 16 9.20 5.83 0.65
CA ASN A 16 10.22 5.22 -0.20
C ASN A 16 11.37 4.69 0.65
N TRP A 17 11.82 5.47 1.64
CA TRP A 17 12.86 5.07 2.59
C TRP A 17 12.45 3.83 3.38
N ARG A 18 11.25 3.80 4.00
CA ARG A 18 10.75 2.63 4.74
C ARG A 18 10.72 1.36 3.90
N THR A 19 10.23 1.49 2.66
CA THR A 19 10.17 0.37 1.72
C THR A 19 11.58 -0.10 1.36
N TRP A 20 12.47 0.84 1.05
CA TRP A 20 13.83 0.54 0.64
C TRP A 20 14.65 -0.12 1.75
N ILE A 21 14.62 0.42 2.98
CA ILE A 21 15.37 -0.14 4.11
C ILE A 21 14.86 -1.53 4.48
N GLY A 22 13.55 -1.78 4.39
CA GLY A 22 12.98 -3.11 4.55
C GLY A 22 13.52 -4.11 3.52
N ARG A 23 13.57 -3.71 2.24
CA ARG A 23 14.17 -4.53 1.17
C ARG A 23 15.66 -4.76 1.38
N PHE A 24 16.38 -3.75 1.85
CA PHE A 24 17.81 -3.87 2.18
C PHE A 24 18.06 -4.87 3.32
N LYS A 25 17.26 -4.84 4.39
CA LYS A 25 17.35 -5.83 5.48
C LYS A 25 17.07 -7.26 5.00
N VAL A 26 16.12 -7.45 4.09
CA VAL A 26 15.87 -8.75 3.45
C VAL A 26 17.05 -9.19 2.60
N TYR A 27 17.63 -8.28 1.81
CA TYR A 27 18.81 -8.55 0.99
C TYR A 27 20.01 -8.97 1.83
N LEU A 28 20.31 -8.25 2.93
CA LEU A 28 21.42 -8.62 3.82
C LEU A 28 21.32 -10.07 4.29
N LYS A 29 20.13 -10.49 4.72
CA LYS A 29 19.86 -11.88 5.14
C LYS A 29 19.99 -12.86 3.98
N ALA A 30 19.43 -12.54 2.82
CA ALA A 30 19.43 -13.43 1.66
C ALA A 30 20.84 -13.67 1.10
N THR A 31 21.76 -12.72 1.26
CA THR A 31 23.15 -12.82 0.80
C THR A 31 24.13 -13.15 1.94
N GLU A 32 23.63 -13.45 3.14
CA GLU A 32 24.43 -13.66 4.36
C GLU A 32 25.39 -12.51 4.71
N LEU A 33 25.09 -11.31 4.21
CA LEU A 33 25.86 -10.10 4.54
C LEU A 33 25.55 -9.62 5.96
N ASP A 34 24.41 -10.00 6.52
CA ASP A 34 24.06 -9.78 7.93
C ASP A 34 25.04 -10.44 8.91
N LYS A 35 25.74 -11.50 8.49
CA LYS A 35 26.77 -12.19 9.27
C LYS A 35 28.18 -11.60 9.10
N LYS A 36 28.35 -10.61 8.20
CA LYS A 36 29.64 -9.99 7.92
C LYS A 36 29.90 -8.80 8.86
N PRO A 37 31.15 -8.34 8.98
CA PRO A 37 31.48 -7.12 9.72
C PRO A 37 30.58 -5.92 9.36
N GLU A 38 30.20 -5.11 10.35
CA GLU A 38 29.25 -3.99 10.17
C GLU A 38 29.78 -2.90 9.22
N ASP A 39 31.10 -2.72 9.13
CA ASP A 39 31.73 -1.80 8.17
C ASP A 39 31.42 -2.21 6.72
N LEU A 40 31.46 -3.50 6.41
CA LEU A 40 31.07 -4.03 5.11
C LEU A 40 29.57 -3.84 4.85
N GLN A 41 28.73 -4.03 5.87
CA GLN A 41 27.29 -3.81 5.76
C GLN A 41 26.98 -2.33 5.49
N CYS A 42 27.67 -1.41 6.17
CA CYS A 42 27.58 0.03 5.93
C CYS A 42 28.03 0.40 4.51
N ALA A 43 29.16 -0.14 4.05
CA ALA A 43 29.64 0.07 2.70
C ALA A 43 28.62 -0.43 1.66
N GLN A 44 28.00 -1.58 1.89
CA GLN A 44 26.97 -2.12 1.02
C GLN A 44 25.72 -1.23 0.98
N LEU A 45 25.28 -0.70 2.13
CA LEU A 45 24.17 0.25 2.20
C LEU A 45 24.47 1.47 1.34
N LEU A 46 25.63 2.11 1.58
CA LEU A 46 26.04 3.32 0.88
C LEU A 46 26.25 3.11 -0.63
N HIS A 47 26.64 1.90 -1.03
CA HIS A 47 26.77 1.54 -2.45
C HIS A 47 25.40 1.39 -3.14
N LEU A 48 24.42 0.77 -2.46
CA LEU A 48 23.11 0.46 -3.06
C LEU A 48 22.08 1.58 -2.94
N ILE A 49 22.21 2.46 -1.94
CA ILE A 49 21.21 3.51 -1.65
C ILE A 49 21.13 4.57 -2.76
N GLY A 50 22.20 4.71 -3.55
CA GLY A 50 22.27 5.60 -4.71
C GLY A 50 23.00 6.90 -4.44
N GLU A 51 23.40 7.58 -5.53
CA GLU A 51 24.28 8.76 -5.50
C GLU A 51 23.72 9.92 -4.65
N HIS A 52 22.43 10.21 -4.77
CA HIS A 52 21.81 11.32 -4.03
C HIS A 52 21.88 11.08 -2.51
N CYS A 53 21.60 9.86 -2.07
CA CYS A 53 21.67 9.49 -0.66
C CYS A 53 23.10 9.41 -0.15
N TYR A 54 24.05 9.03 -1.01
CA TYR A 54 25.48 9.11 -0.69
C TYR A 54 25.91 10.55 -0.43
N LYS A 55 25.43 11.52 -1.23
CA LYS A 55 25.66 12.96 -0.96
C LYS A 55 25.08 13.38 0.40
N ILE A 56 23.88 12.92 0.75
CA ILE A 56 23.28 13.17 2.07
C ILE A 56 24.18 12.61 3.18
N TYR A 57 24.69 11.39 3.03
CA TYR A 57 25.61 10.76 3.99
C TYR A 57 26.86 11.62 4.26
N THR A 58 27.43 12.27 3.23
CA THR A 58 28.60 13.16 3.43
C THR A 58 28.33 14.35 4.36
N THR A 59 27.06 14.67 4.61
CA THR A 59 26.66 15.74 5.55
C THR A 59 26.49 15.23 6.99
N PHE A 60 26.49 13.91 7.20
CA PHE A 60 26.26 13.33 8.52
C PHE A 60 27.48 13.53 9.41
N LYS A 61 27.21 13.96 10.65
CA LYS A 61 28.19 13.95 11.74
C LYS A 61 27.97 12.68 12.55
N LEU A 62 28.86 11.72 12.38
CA LEU A 62 28.91 10.47 13.13
C LEU A 62 29.93 10.62 14.26
N LEU A 63 29.55 10.20 15.46
CA LEU A 63 30.47 10.05 16.58
C LEU A 63 31.42 8.88 16.30
N GLU A 64 32.55 8.84 17.01
CA GLU A 64 33.60 7.85 16.81
C GLU A 64 33.09 6.41 17.04
N ASP A 65 32.19 6.24 18.00
CA ASP A 65 31.52 4.99 18.30
C ASP A 65 30.29 4.69 17.42
N GLU A 66 29.82 5.65 16.62
CA GLU A 66 28.77 5.44 15.59
C GLU A 66 29.35 5.03 14.24
N GLN A 67 30.65 5.28 14.01
CA GLN A 67 31.30 4.98 12.74
C GLN A 67 31.28 3.48 12.44
N ASN A 68 31.01 3.17 11.16
CA ASN A 68 30.95 1.80 10.65
C ASN A 68 29.95 0.89 11.36
N LYS A 69 28.98 1.47 12.09
CA LYS A 69 27.87 0.72 12.67
C LYS A 69 26.61 0.91 11.85
N LEU A 70 25.95 -0.21 11.55
CA LEU A 70 24.83 -0.20 10.62
C LEU A 70 23.60 0.52 11.19
N GLU A 71 23.23 0.23 12.44
CA GLU A 71 22.04 0.82 13.05
C GLU A 71 22.16 2.35 13.22
N PRO A 72 23.26 2.93 13.77
CA PRO A 72 23.43 4.38 13.80
C PRO A 72 23.37 5.05 12.43
N LEU A 73 23.89 4.39 11.39
CA LEU A 73 23.79 4.90 10.02
C LEU A 73 22.33 4.93 9.52
N ILE A 74 21.58 3.85 9.76
CA ILE A 74 20.14 3.76 9.44
C ILE A 74 19.37 4.85 10.19
N GLU A 75 19.62 5.05 11.48
CA GLU A 75 18.96 6.07 12.30
C GLU A 75 19.18 7.50 11.77
N LYS A 76 20.39 7.82 11.29
CA LYS A 76 20.67 9.15 10.70
C LYS A 76 19.88 9.36 9.41
N PHE A 77 19.80 8.34 8.56
CA PHE A 77 18.97 8.39 7.37
C PHE A 77 17.47 8.49 7.70
N GLU A 78 16.99 7.72 8.68
CA GLU A 78 15.62 7.84 9.19
C GLU A 78 15.31 9.26 9.67
N LYS A 79 16.20 9.84 10.47
CA LYS A 79 16.06 11.23 10.94
C LYS A 79 16.06 12.26 9.82
N HIS A 80 16.73 11.98 8.70
CA HIS A 80 16.73 12.84 7.53
C HIS A 80 15.45 12.71 6.69
N PHE A 81 14.97 11.49 6.45
CA PHE A 81 13.86 11.22 5.53
C PHE A 81 12.48 11.26 6.19
N LEU A 82 12.34 10.76 7.43
CA LEU A 82 11.03 10.66 8.08
C LEU A 82 10.34 12.02 8.33
N PRO A 83 11.03 13.13 8.67
CA PRO A 83 10.39 14.44 8.79
C PRO A 83 9.77 14.96 7.49
N GLN A 84 10.17 14.42 6.33
CA GLN A 84 9.65 14.83 5.02
C GLN A 84 8.31 14.17 4.69
N GLU A 85 7.74 13.40 5.62
CA GLU A 85 6.46 12.74 5.46
C GLU A 85 5.29 13.73 5.59
N ASN A 86 4.70 14.12 4.47
CA ASN A 86 3.48 14.92 4.47
C ASN A 86 2.24 14.04 4.69
N THR A 87 2.01 13.65 5.95
CA THR A 87 0.86 12.82 6.35
C THR A 87 -0.47 13.46 5.98
N THR A 88 -0.57 14.79 6.03
CA THR A 88 -1.77 15.53 5.61
C THR A 88 -2.08 15.30 4.14
N TYR A 89 -1.08 15.31 3.26
CA TYR A 89 -1.26 15.01 1.84
C TYR A 89 -1.64 13.55 1.59
N GLU A 90 -1.06 12.61 2.33
CA GLU A 90 -1.44 11.19 2.25
C GLU A 90 -2.90 10.96 2.67
N ARG A 91 -3.34 11.63 3.74
CA ARG A 91 -4.73 11.62 4.21
C ARG A 91 -5.66 12.27 3.19
N TYR A 92 -5.26 13.38 2.58
CA TYR A 92 -6.02 13.99 1.48
C TYR A 92 -6.25 12.99 0.34
N LYS A 93 -5.18 12.34 -0.15
CA LYS A 93 -5.30 11.29 -1.18
C LYS A 93 -6.25 10.18 -0.76
N PHE A 94 -6.14 9.70 0.49
CA PHE A 94 -7.03 8.67 1.04
C PHE A 94 -8.51 9.08 0.96
N PHE A 95 -8.86 10.27 1.48
CA PHE A 95 -10.26 10.71 1.50
C PHE A 95 -10.80 11.08 0.11
N MET A 96 -9.93 11.35 -0.85
CA MET A 96 -10.30 11.58 -2.25
C MET A 96 -10.49 10.29 -3.06
N LEU A 97 -10.08 9.12 -2.56
CA LEU A 97 -10.29 7.85 -3.25
C LEU A 97 -11.79 7.52 -3.36
N LYS A 98 -12.22 7.21 -4.59
CA LYS A 98 -13.56 6.74 -4.94
C LYS A 98 -13.44 5.50 -5.81
N GLN A 99 -14.48 4.66 -5.84
CA GLN A 99 -14.49 3.48 -6.70
C GLN A 99 -14.32 3.88 -8.17
N GLY A 100 -15.05 4.89 -8.64
CA GLY A 100 -14.94 5.36 -10.03
C GLY A 100 -15.19 4.22 -11.01
N THR A 101 -14.24 3.94 -11.90
CA THR A 101 -14.34 2.84 -12.88
C THR A 101 -13.69 1.53 -12.42
N SER A 102 -13.08 1.47 -11.23
CA SER A 102 -12.42 0.26 -10.75
C SER A 102 -13.43 -0.76 -10.21
N SER A 103 -13.03 -2.03 -10.12
CA SER A 103 -13.78 -3.02 -9.34
C SER A 103 -13.81 -2.63 -7.86
N ILE A 104 -14.73 -3.22 -7.10
CA ILE A 104 -14.79 -2.95 -5.66
C ILE A 104 -13.55 -3.50 -4.96
N GLU A 105 -13.04 -4.66 -5.39
CA GLU A 105 -11.80 -5.24 -4.87
C GLU A 105 -10.58 -4.33 -5.08
N GLN A 106 -10.41 -3.78 -6.28
CA GLN A 106 -9.34 -2.83 -6.59
C GLN A 106 -9.45 -1.57 -5.74
N TYR A 107 -10.66 -1.06 -5.57
CA TYR A 107 -10.92 0.11 -4.74
C TYR A 107 -10.53 -0.12 -3.26
N ILE A 108 -10.95 -1.25 -2.67
CA ILE A 108 -10.60 -1.63 -1.29
C ILE A 108 -9.08 -1.80 -1.15
N THR A 109 -8.43 -2.42 -2.14
CA THR A 109 -6.97 -2.59 -2.15
C THR A 109 -6.26 -1.24 -2.16
N ASN A 110 -6.70 -0.30 -3.00
CA ASN A 110 -6.16 1.05 -3.05
C ASN A 110 -6.35 1.80 -1.73
N LEU A 111 -7.50 1.67 -1.08
CA LEU A 111 -7.74 2.24 0.26
C LEU A 111 -6.77 1.68 1.30
N LYS A 112 -6.60 0.35 1.35
CA LYS A 112 -5.65 -0.32 2.28
C LYS A 112 -4.21 0.13 2.05
N ASN A 113 -3.79 0.22 0.79
CA ASN A 113 -2.45 0.67 0.41
C ASN A 113 -2.22 2.15 0.73
N GLN A 114 -3.25 2.99 0.60
CA GLN A 114 -3.13 4.41 0.90
C GLN A 114 -3.19 4.67 2.42
N SER A 115 -3.97 3.88 3.18
CA SER A 115 -4.09 4.04 4.63
C SER A 115 -2.79 3.76 5.39
N SER A 116 -1.92 2.88 4.87
CA SER A 116 -0.61 2.59 5.50
C SER A 116 0.29 3.82 5.61
N LYS A 117 0.07 4.81 4.73
CA LYS A 117 0.83 6.08 4.66
C LYS A 117 0.22 7.20 5.48
N CYS A 118 -0.98 6.99 6.04
CA CYS A 118 -1.78 8.06 6.65
C CYS A 118 -1.54 8.22 8.16
N LYS A 119 -0.84 7.28 8.81
CA LYS A 119 -0.70 7.21 10.27
C LYS A 119 -2.04 7.40 10.98
N PHE A 120 -3.01 6.54 10.63
CA PHE A 120 -4.31 6.51 11.30
C PHE A 120 -4.30 5.74 12.61
N GLU A 121 -3.21 5.02 12.90
CA GLU A 121 -3.03 4.28 14.15
C GLU A 121 -4.21 3.33 14.39
N ASN A 122 -4.83 3.40 15.56
CA ASN A 122 -5.97 2.56 15.95
C ASN A 122 -7.25 2.82 15.14
N LEU A 123 -7.35 3.92 14.40
CA LEU A 123 -8.53 4.25 13.58
C LEU A 123 -8.44 3.70 12.15
N THR A 124 -7.36 2.99 11.79
CA THR A 124 -7.10 2.54 10.41
C THR A 124 -8.28 1.74 9.83
N GLU A 125 -8.78 0.73 10.54
CA GLU A 125 -9.89 -0.09 10.04
C GLU A 125 -11.20 0.69 9.91
N ASP A 126 -11.54 1.52 10.90
CA ASP A 126 -12.78 2.31 10.91
C ASP A 126 -12.80 3.35 9.79
N LEU A 127 -11.65 3.98 9.51
CA LEU A 127 -11.52 4.94 8.42
C LEU A 127 -11.58 4.25 7.05
N ILE A 128 -11.02 3.05 6.90
CA ILE A 128 -11.18 2.28 5.66
C ILE A 128 -12.65 1.90 5.46
N LYS A 129 -13.34 1.38 6.47
CA LYS A 129 -14.79 1.07 6.39
C LYS A 129 -15.60 2.31 5.99
N THR A 130 -15.34 3.44 6.63
CA THR A 130 -16.00 4.72 6.34
C THR A 130 -15.74 5.15 4.89
N ALA A 131 -14.49 5.09 4.43
CA ALA A 131 -14.12 5.44 3.07
C ALA A 131 -14.80 4.54 2.03
N ILE A 132 -14.87 3.22 2.28
CA ILE A 132 -15.60 2.26 1.43
C ILE A 132 -17.04 2.74 1.25
N ILE A 133 -17.78 2.95 2.35
CA ILE A 133 -19.19 3.39 2.33
C ILE A 133 -19.35 4.72 1.57
N CYS A 134 -18.45 5.68 1.81
CA CYS A 134 -18.48 6.99 1.17
C CYS A 134 -18.11 6.98 -0.33
N GLY A 135 -17.39 5.97 -0.80
CA GLY A 135 -16.79 5.99 -2.14
C GLY A 135 -17.22 4.87 -3.08
N ILE A 136 -17.99 3.88 -2.63
CA ILE A 136 -18.61 2.90 -3.52
C ILE A 136 -19.71 3.54 -4.38
N ASN A 137 -19.87 3.01 -5.60
CA ASN A 137 -20.85 3.49 -6.56
C ASN A 137 -22.27 2.95 -6.28
N SER A 138 -22.37 1.71 -5.82
CA SER A 138 -23.65 1.02 -5.61
C SER A 138 -24.36 1.54 -4.37
N THR A 139 -25.49 2.23 -4.57
CA THR A 139 -26.37 2.66 -3.46
C THR A 139 -26.93 1.47 -2.69
N GLU A 140 -27.32 0.39 -3.37
CA GLU A 140 -27.83 -0.84 -2.74
C GLU A 140 -26.78 -1.47 -1.80
N LEU A 141 -25.53 -1.55 -2.25
CA LEU A 141 -24.45 -2.06 -1.41
C LEU A 141 -24.19 -1.10 -0.23
N ARG A 142 -24.22 0.22 -0.46
CA ARG A 142 -24.04 1.22 0.60
C ARG A 142 -25.06 1.05 1.70
N GLU A 143 -26.33 0.86 1.36
CA GLU A 143 -27.41 0.61 2.33
C GLU A 143 -27.16 -0.67 3.12
N LYS A 144 -26.79 -1.77 2.45
CA LYS A 144 -26.43 -3.04 3.11
C LYS A 144 -25.26 -2.88 4.08
N LEU A 145 -24.21 -2.15 3.70
CA LEU A 145 -23.06 -1.90 4.58
C LEU A 145 -23.45 -1.04 5.79
N LEU A 146 -24.29 -0.02 5.61
CA LEU A 146 -24.78 0.83 6.70
C LEU A 146 -25.66 0.09 7.72
N GLN A 147 -26.35 -0.99 7.32
CA GLN A 147 -27.10 -1.86 8.23
C GLN A 147 -26.19 -2.75 9.10
N ASN A 148 -24.91 -2.89 8.74
CA ASN A 148 -23.93 -3.75 9.41
C ASN A 148 -22.83 -2.91 10.08
N ASP A 149 -23.22 -1.96 10.93
CA ASP A 149 -22.34 -0.97 11.57
C ASP A 149 -21.20 -1.58 12.42
N ASN A 150 -21.44 -2.75 13.02
CA ASN A 150 -20.50 -3.47 13.88
C ASN A 150 -19.56 -4.41 13.11
N ALA A 151 -19.68 -4.51 11.79
CA ALA A 151 -18.88 -5.43 11.00
C ALA A 151 -17.40 -5.02 10.96
N LYS A 152 -16.53 -6.03 10.99
CA LYS A 152 -15.08 -5.87 10.84
C LYS A 152 -14.71 -5.59 9.39
N LEU A 153 -13.53 -5.01 9.16
CA LEU A 153 -13.09 -4.67 7.80
C LEU A 153 -13.08 -5.88 6.86
N ASN A 154 -12.69 -7.07 7.35
CA ASN A 154 -12.70 -8.29 6.55
C ASN A 154 -14.13 -8.75 6.20
N GLU A 155 -15.10 -8.55 7.09
CA GLU A 155 -16.51 -8.87 6.84
C GLU A 155 -17.10 -7.92 5.80
N ILE A 156 -16.82 -6.61 5.92
CA ILE A 156 -17.20 -5.59 4.93
C ILE A 156 -16.61 -5.92 3.55
N ALA A 157 -15.33 -6.30 3.49
CA ALA A 157 -14.69 -6.69 2.24
C ALA A 157 -15.35 -7.94 1.62
N ASN A 158 -15.66 -8.95 2.43
CA ASN A 158 -16.36 -10.14 1.97
C ASN A 158 -17.78 -9.83 1.46
N MET A 159 -18.53 -8.97 2.16
CA MET A 159 -19.85 -8.51 1.70
C MET A 159 -19.76 -7.82 0.34
N CYS A 160 -18.74 -7.00 0.12
CA CYS A 160 -18.49 -6.35 -1.16
C CYS A 160 -18.22 -7.36 -2.28
N THR A 161 -17.36 -8.35 -2.03
CA THR A 161 -17.04 -9.41 -2.99
C THR A 161 -18.27 -10.27 -3.33
N ILE A 162 -19.03 -10.69 -2.31
CA ILE A 162 -20.27 -11.46 -2.51
C ILE A 162 -21.25 -10.65 -3.35
N PHE A 163 -21.44 -9.36 -3.04
CA PHE A 163 -22.32 -8.48 -3.78
C PHE A 163 -21.92 -8.36 -5.26
N GLU A 164 -20.64 -8.11 -5.54
CA GLU A 164 -20.12 -7.97 -6.90
C GLU A 164 -20.32 -9.25 -7.71
N ASN A 165 -20.00 -10.41 -7.10
CA ASN A 165 -20.21 -11.72 -7.71
C ASN A 165 -21.70 -12.01 -7.97
N SER A 166 -22.58 -11.74 -7.00
CA SER A 166 -24.02 -11.93 -7.18
C SER A 166 -24.58 -11.07 -8.31
N LYS A 167 -24.18 -9.78 -8.40
CA LYS A 167 -24.58 -8.90 -9.51
C LYS A 167 -24.10 -9.44 -10.86
N GLN A 168 -22.88 -9.94 -10.94
CA GLN A 168 -22.35 -10.53 -12.18
C GLN A 168 -23.09 -11.82 -12.57
N GLN A 169 -23.40 -12.68 -11.59
CA GLN A 169 -24.15 -13.90 -11.81
C GLN A 169 -25.58 -13.60 -12.29
N SER A 170 -26.28 -12.64 -11.65
CA SER A 170 -27.62 -12.21 -12.08
C SER A 170 -27.63 -11.69 -13.52
N ARG A 171 -26.66 -10.85 -13.91
CA ARG A 171 -26.52 -10.38 -15.30
C ARG A 171 -26.29 -11.53 -16.27
N THR A 172 -25.50 -12.53 -15.88
CA THR A 172 -25.29 -13.72 -16.72
C THR A 172 -26.58 -14.49 -16.90
N MET A 173 -27.38 -14.66 -15.84
CA MET A 173 -28.68 -15.32 -15.89
C MET A 173 -29.67 -14.58 -16.81
N GLU A 174 -29.74 -13.25 -16.71
CA GLU A 174 -30.60 -12.41 -17.57
C GLU A 174 -30.23 -12.57 -19.06
N ASN A 175 -28.94 -12.50 -19.40
CA ASN A 175 -28.47 -12.69 -20.79
C ASN A 175 -28.76 -14.09 -21.34
N VAL A 176 -28.72 -15.13 -20.49
CA VAL A 176 -29.07 -16.50 -20.91
C VAL A 176 -30.58 -16.62 -21.17
N ALA A 177 -31.41 -15.99 -20.33
CA ALA A 177 -32.85 -15.99 -20.50
C ALA A 177 -33.29 -15.25 -21.79
N GLU A 178 -32.65 -14.13 -22.12
CA GLU A 178 -32.91 -13.37 -23.36
C GLU A 178 -32.55 -14.19 -24.61
N LYS A 179 -31.35 -14.78 -24.67
CA LYS A 179 -30.94 -15.65 -25.79
C LYS A 179 -31.87 -16.83 -26.00
N THR A 180 -32.30 -17.48 -24.91
CA THR A 180 -33.24 -18.61 -24.98
C THR A 180 -34.58 -18.18 -25.55
N SER A 181 -35.03 -16.95 -25.27
CA SER A 181 -36.29 -16.40 -25.78
C SER A 181 -36.20 -16.05 -27.28
N ASP A 182 -35.06 -15.55 -27.73
CA ASP A 182 -34.81 -15.26 -29.14
C ASP A 182 -34.73 -16.54 -29.98
N ASP A 183 -34.07 -17.58 -29.47
CA ASP A 183 -33.98 -18.89 -30.15
C ASP A 183 -35.35 -19.55 -30.32
N ILE A 184 -36.27 -19.37 -29.36
CA ILE A 184 -37.66 -19.88 -29.46
C ILE A 184 -38.46 -19.12 -30.53
N ASN A 185 -38.20 -17.81 -30.70
CA ASN A 185 -38.91 -16.97 -31.66
C ASN A 185 -38.45 -17.14 -33.11
N ILE A 186 -37.25 -17.71 -33.35
CA ILE A 186 -36.72 -17.97 -34.71
C ILE A 186 -37.28 -19.28 -35.31
N VAL A 187 -37.80 -20.18 -34.49
CA VAL A 187 -38.23 -21.54 -34.91
C VAL A 187 -39.74 -21.64 -35.17
N ASN A 188 -40.50 -20.54 -35.02
CA ASN A 188 -41.93 -20.42 -35.36
C ASN A 188 -42.13 -19.54 -36.60
#